data_AF-A0A1I2LSS1-F1
#
_entry.id   AF-A0A1I2LSS1-F1
#
_cell.length_a   1.000
_cell.length_b   1.000
_cell.length_c   1.000
_cell.angle_alpha   90.00
_cell.angle_beta   90.00
_cell.angle_gamma   90.00
#
_symmetry.space_group_name_H-M   'P 1'
#
loop_
_entity.id
_entity.type
_entity.pdbx_description
1 polymer ?
#
loop_
_entity_poly.entity_id
_entity_poly.type
_entity_poly.pdbx_seq_one_letter_code
_entity_poly.pdbx_strand_id
1 'polypeptide(L)'
;MSWTKDKAYEKLQEIYTDKVMQDEKRRIFQQVYNHLHEHLDDLAIKSGLKEESLKQLKFFKEYTFMPGDNLFQSMRYVFLLARGEREREPQETSQHLSRIYRALFQPAGLKNPYIPESFWKTPLGVACSVAEDGVESVYPVLDEVIEAETFESH
;
A
#
# COMPACT_ATOMS: atom_id res chain seq x y z
N MET A 1 -11.30 -24.06 3.18
CA MET A 1 -12.52 -23.92 2.34
C MET A 1 -12.11 -23.99 0.87
N SER A 2 -13.04 -24.12 -0.10
CA SER A 2 -12.70 -23.85 -1.51
C SER A 2 -13.03 -22.41 -1.84
N TRP A 3 -12.03 -21.61 -2.19
CA TRP A 3 -12.20 -20.22 -2.62
C TRP A 3 -12.80 -20.13 -4.02
N THR A 4 -13.66 -19.13 -4.20
CA THR A 4 -14.11 -18.63 -5.51
C THR A 4 -13.80 -17.13 -5.56
N LYS A 5 -13.78 -16.55 -6.78
CA LYS A 5 -13.52 -15.11 -6.95
C LYS A 5 -14.46 -14.26 -6.11
N ASP A 6 -15.76 -14.57 -6.18
CA ASP A 6 -16.79 -13.81 -5.47
C ASP A 6 -16.59 -13.88 -3.95
N LYS A 7 -16.37 -15.08 -3.40
CA LYS A 7 -16.12 -15.25 -1.96
C LYS A 7 -14.83 -14.57 -1.50
N ALA A 8 -13.81 -14.59 -2.33
CA ALA A 8 -12.56 -13.92 -2.02
C ALA A 8 -12.74 -12.41 -1.99
N TYR A 9 -13.45 -11.82 -2.96
CA TYR A 9 -13.79 -10.40 -2.92
C TYR A 9 -14.69 -10.04 -1.74
N GLU A 10 -15.70 -10.83 -1.42
CA GLU A 10 -16.55 -10.64 -0.23
C GLU A 10 -15.68 -10.59 1.04
N LYS A 11 -14.77 -11.55 1.23
CA LYS A 11 -13.88 -11.55 2.39
C LYS A 11 -12.90 -10.38 2.38
N LEU A 12 -12.36 -10.02 1.22
CA LEU A 12 -11.49 -8.85 1.09
C LEU A 12 -12.24 -7.56 1.41
N GLN A 13 -13.52 -7.42 1.07
CA GLN A 13 -14.34 -6.26 1.45
C GLN A 13 -14.53 -6.16 2.96
N GLU A 14 -14.68 -7.29 3.66
CA GLU A 14 -14.73 -7.31 5.13
C GLU A 14 -13.40 -6.85 5.75
N ILE A 15 -12.28 -7.32 5.21
CA ILE A 15 -10.93 -7.04 5.73
C ILE A 15 -10.51 -5.60 5.41
N TYR A 16 -10.66 -5.18 4.16
CA TYR A 16 -10.22 -3.89 3.65
C TYR A 16 -11.18 -2.78 4.03
N THR A 17 -11.42 -2.55 5.32
CA THR A 17 -12.22 -1.41 5.78
C THR A 17 -11.50 -0.08 5.54
N ASP A 18 -12.24 1.04 5.60
CA ASP A 18 -11.65 2.38 5.52
C ASP A 18 -10.62 2.63 6.62
N LYS A 19 -10.82 2.00 7.79
CA LYS A 19 -9.85 2.04 8.89
C LYS A 19 -8.52 1.40 8.50
N VAL A 20 -8.54 0.20 7.92
CA VAL A 20 -7.32 -0.49 7.47
C VAL A 20 -6.60 0.35 6.42
N MET A 21 -7.33 0.95 5.47
CA MET A 21 -6.74 1.83 4.48
C MET A 21 -6.07 3.06 5.13
N GLN A 22 -6.72 3.70 6.11
CA GLN A 22 -6.13 4.86 6.82
C GLN A 22 -4.91 4.48 7.65
N ASP A 23 -4.94 3.36 8.34
CA ASP A 23 -3.82 2.90 9.16
C ASP A 23 -2.62 2.51 8.28
N GLU A 24 -2.86 1.85 7.16
CA GLU A 24 -1.82 1.53 6.18
C GLU A 24 -1.25 2.79 5.53
N LYS A 25 -2.11 3.76 5.18
CA LYS A 25 -1.69 5.08 4.70
C LYS A 25 -0.74 5.76 5.69
N ARG A 26 -1.05 5.76 6.99
CA ARG A 26 -0.20 6.33 8.04
C ARG A 26 1.13 5.60 8.15
N ARG A 27 1.12 4.27 8.12
CA ARG A 27 2.34 3.43 8.15
C ARG A 27 3.27 3.80 7.00
N ILE A 28 2.75 3.85 5.78
CA ILE A 28 3.52 4.19 4.58
C ILE A 28 4.01 5.64 4.61
N PHE A 29 3.17 6.58 5.04
CA PHE A 29 3.61 7.97 5.21
C PHE A 29 4.80 8.06 6.17
N GLN A 30 4.73 7.39 7.32
CA GLN A 30 5.83 7.41 8.30
C GLN A 30 7.10 6.78 7.74
N GLN A 31 6.98 5.69 6.97
CA GLN A 31 8.12 5.05 6.31
C GLN A 31 8.82 5.99 5.32
N VAL A 32 8.06 6.62 4.42
CA VAL A 32 8.59 7.57 3.42
C VAL A 32 9.18 8.80 4.12
N TYR A 33 8.52 9.28 5.17
CA TYR A 33 9.00 10.42 5.96
C TYR A 33 10.34 10.11 6.64
N ASN A 34 10.49 8.92 7.22
CA ASN A 34 11.76 8.49 7.83
C ASN A 34 12.87 8.39 6.78
N HIS A 35 12.63 7.71 5.66
CA HIS A 35 13.62 7.59 4.58
C HIS A 35 14.08 8.96 4.06
N LEU A 36 13.16 9.91 3.90
CA LEU A 36 13.50 11.27 3.48
C LEU A 36 14.45 11.93 4.49
N HIS A 37 14.13 11.86 5.77
CA HIS A 37 14.94 12.48 6.82
C HIS A 37 16.31 11.80 6.98
N GLU A 38 16.38 10.48 6.86
CA GLU A 38 17.63 9.71 6.84
C GLU A 38 18.53 10.16 5.69
N HIS A 39 18.01 10.24 4.46
CA HIS A 39 18.79 10.70 3.31
C HIS A 39 19.24 12.16 3.42
N LEU A 40 18.44 13.03 4.02
CA LEU A 40 18.85 14.42 4.28
C LEU A 40 19.98 14.50 5.32
N ASP A 41 20.02 13.57 6.28
CA ASP A 41 21.12 13.43 7.24
C ASP A 41 22.39 12.94 6.55
N ASP A 42 22.30 11.86 5.77
CA ASP A 42 23.43 11.27 5.02
C ASP A 42 24.12 12.30 4.10
N LEU A 43 23.33 13.21 3.53
CA LEU A 43 23.79 14.27 2.63
C LEU A 43 24.21 15.55 3.37
N ALA A 44 24.15 15.58 4.71
CA ALA A 44 24.43 16.74 5.55
C ALA A 44 23.61 18.01 5.18
N ILE A 45 22.38 17.81 4.69
CA ILE A 45 21.45 18.87 4.23
C ILE A 45 20.16 18.86 5.05
N LYS A 46 20.24 18.70 6.37
CA LYS A 46 19.07 18.68 7.27
C LYS A 46 18.12 19.87 7.09
N SER A 47 18.65 21.03 6.69
CA SER A 47 17.90 22.27 6.40
C SER A 47 17.45 22.39 4.94
N GLY A 48 17.58 21.34 4.13
CA GLY A 48 17.23 21.34 2.71
C GLY A 48 15.73 21.35 2.43
N LEU A 49 14.90 21.02 3.43
CA LEU A 49 13.45 21.12 3.34
C LEU A 49 12.99 22.57 3.46
N LYS A 50 12.24 23.04 2.46
CA LYS A 50 11.58 24.35 2.51
C LYS A 50 10.51 24.36 3.61
N GLU A 51 10.34 25.50 4.29
CA GLU A 51 9.28 25.65 5.31
C GLU A 51 7.88 25.34 4.78
N GLU A 52 7.61 25.68 3.52
CA GLU A 52 6.34 25.37 2.86
C GLU A 52 6.10 23.86 2.76
N SER A 53 7.15 23.08 2.44
CA SER A 53 7.08 21.62 2.42
C SER A 53 6.83 21.04 3.81
N LEU A 54 7.44 21.62 4.86
CA LEU A 54 7.18 21.22 6.25
C LEU A 54 5.73 21.50 6.69
N LYS A 55 5.17 22.65 6.28
CA LYS A 55 3.76 22.98 6.53
C LYS A 55 2.82 22.00 5.83
N GLN A 56 3.10 21.67 4.57
CA GLN A 56 2.32 20.65 3.85
C GLN A 56 2.40 19.29 4.54
N LEU A 57 3.60 18.83 4.94
CA LEU A 57 3.79 17.54 5.64
C LEU A 57 2.98 17.42 6.93
N LYS A 58 2.69 18.51 7.63
CA LYS A 58 1.81 18.49 8.81
C LYS A 58 0.38 18.08 8.42
N PHE A 59 -0.12 18.62 7.31
CA PHE A 59 -1.45 18.33 6.79
C PHE A 59 -1.59 16.91 6.21
N PHE A 60 -0.48 16.30 5.76
CA PHE A 60 -0.47 14.91 5.28
C PHE A 60 -0.96 13.91 6.34
N LYS A 61 -0.72 14.17 7.63
CA LYS A 61 -1.18 13.32 8.73
C LYS A 61 -2.69 13.45 9.00
N GLU A 62 -3.30 14.54 8.53
CA GLU A 62 -4.67 14.93 8.88
C GLU A 62 -5.65 14.68 7.72
N TYR A 63 -5.23 14.76 6.45
CA TYR A 63 -6.14 14.60 5.32
C TYR A 63 -6.30 13.15 4.87
N THR A 64 -7.55 12.67 4.80
CA THR A 64 -7.96 11.37 4.24
C THR A 64 -7.71 11.29 2.74
N PHE A 65 -7.92 12.39 2.01
CA PHE A 65 -7.84 12.47 0.54
C PHE A 65 -6.79 13.50 0.10
N MET A 66 -5.96 13.14 -0.88
CA MET A 66 -4.96 14.05 -1.45
C MET A 66 -5.05 14.09 -2.97
N PRO A 67 -5.37 15.24 -3.58
CA PRO A 67 -5.46 15.36 -5.03
C PRO A 67 -4.09 15.18 -5.70
N GLY A 68 -4.10 14.79 -6.98
CA GLY A 68 -2.91 14.64 -7.84
C GLY A 68 -2.31 13.22 -7.92
N ASP A 69 -1.31 13.06 -8.78
CA ASP A 69 -0.64 11.78 -9.06
C ASP A 69 0.42 11.45 -8.01
N ASN A 70 -0.04 11.00 -6.84
CA ASN A 70 0.83 10.69 -5.72
C ASN A 70 0.75 9.21 -5.29
N LEU A 71 1.68 8.82 -4.41
CA LEU A 71 1.77 7.48 -3.84
C LEU A 71 0.43 7.03 -3.22
N PHE A 72 -0.24 7.92 -2.48
CA PHE A 72 -1.45 7.58 -1.75
C PHE A 72 -2.68 7.40 -2.64
N GLN A 73 -2.75 8.08 -3.78
CA GLN A 73 -3.74 7.76 -4.81
C GLN A 73 -3.47 6.39 -5.43
N SER A 74 -2.20 6.04 -5.62
CA SER A 74 -1.84 4.70 -6.11
C SER A 74 -2.16 3.61 -5.09
N MET A 75 -1.95 3.88 -3.80
CA MET A 75 -2.42 2.99 -2.73
C MET A 75 -3.95 2.85 -2.77
N ARG A 76 -4.69 3.97 -2.81
CA ARG A 76 -6.16 3.91 -2.91
C ARG A 76 -6.61 3.09 -4.11
N TYR A 77 -5.96 3.26 -5.26
CA TYR A 77 -6.25 2.51 -6.46
C TYR A 77 -6.20 1.00 -6.24
N VAL A 78 -5.07 0.48 -5.72
CA VAL A 78 -4.92 -0.97 -5.51
C VAL A 78 -5.83 -1.49 -4.40
N PHE A 79 -6.16 -0.67 -3.39
CA PHE A 79 -7.17 -1.02 -2.38
C PHE A 79 -8.56 -1.17 -2.99
N LEU A 80 -8.98 -0.27 -3.89
CA LEU A 80 -10.27 -0.37 -4.56
C LEU A 80 -10.35 -1.60 -5.48
N LEU A 81 -9.24 -1.96 -6.14
CA LEU A 81 -9.13 -3.22 -6.88
C LEU A 81 -9.28 -4.43 -5.94
N ALA A 82 -8.59 -4.42 -4.79
CA ALA A 82 -8.67 -5.50 -3.82
C ALA A 82 -10.07 -5.70 -3.24
N ARG A 83 -10.85 -4.61 -3.09
CA ARG A 83 -12.26 -4.66 -2.70
C ARG A 83 -13.21 -5.10 -3.83
N GLY A 84 -12.73 -5.23 -5.07
CA GLY A 84 -13.61 -5.44 -6.23
C GLY A 84 -14.51 -4.24 -6.56
N GLU A 85 -14.23 -3.07 -5.99
CA GLU A 85 -14.97 -1.81 -6.25
C GLU A 85 -14.50 -1.13 -7.54
N ARG A 86 -13.41 -1.61 -8.12
CA ARG A 86 -12.83 -1.10 -9.36
C ARG A 86 -12.42 -2.26 -10.26
N GLU A 87 -12.61 -2.09 -11.57
CA GLU A 87 -12.09 -3.01 -12.57
C GLU A 87 -10.62 -2.73 -12.89
N ARG A 88 -9.88 -3.80 -13.16
CA ARG A 88 -8.47 -3.72 -13.51
C ARG A 88 -8.30 -3.19 -14.93
N GLU A 89 -7.73 -2.00 -15.06
CA GLU A 89 -7.22 -1.50 -16.34
C GLU A 89 -5.70 -1.74 -16.41
N PRO A 90 -5.18 -2.62 -17.30
CA PRO A 90 -3.81 -3.09 -17.22
C PRO A 90 -2.74 -1.99 -17.24
N GLN A 91 -2.92 -0.98 -18.09
CA GLN A 91 -1.94 0.10 -18.24
C GLN A 91 -1.95 1.03 -17.03
N GLU A 92 -3.12 1.45 -16.57
CA GLU A 92 -3.29 2.29 -15.38
C GLU A 92 -2.79 1.55 -14.11
N THR A 93 -3.14 0.27 -13.98
CA THR A 93 -2.73 -0.59 -12.87
C THR A 93 -1.21 -0.70 -12.80
N SER A 94 -0.55 -0.95 -13.93
CA SER A 94 0.91 -1.03 -14.01
C SER A 94 1.59 0.28 -13.58
N GLN A 95 1.02 1.43 -13.92
CA GLN A 95 1.53 2.74 -13.50
C GLN A 95 1.43 2.94 -11.98
N HIS A 96 0.29 2.57 -11.38
CA HIS A 96 0.11 2.66 -9.93
C HIS A 96 1.05 1.73 -9.16
N LEU A 97 1.17 0.47 -9.58
CA LEU A 97 2.10 -0.49 -9.01
C LEU A 97 3.56 0.00 -9.12
N SER A 98 3.96 0.45 -10.31
CA SER A 98 5.30 1.02 -10.51
C SER A 98 5.55 2.22 -9.60
N ARG A 99 4.56 3.08 -9.37
CA ARG A 99 4.73 4.24 -8.47
C ARG A 99 4.92 3.78 -7.02
N ILE A 100 4.15 2.79 -6.56
CA ILE A 100 4.27 2.21 -5.22
C ILE A 100 5.66 1.60 -5.02
N TYR A 101 6.08 0.69 -5.90
CA TYR A 101 7.34 -0.03 -5.71
C TYR A 101 8.55 0.88 -5.80
N ARG A 102 8.55 1.84 -6.72
CA ARG A 102 9.66 2.80 -6.81
C ARG A 102 9.73 3.68 -5.57
N ALA A 103 8.61 4.17 -5.07
CA ALA A 103 8.59 5.04 -3.90
C ALA A 103 9.04 4.32 -2.62
N LEU A 104 8.71 3.03 -2.47
CA LEU A 104 8.97 2.30 -1.22
C LEU A 104 10.27 1.50 -1.24
N PHE A 105 10.68 1.01 -2.40
CA PHE A 105 11.64 -0.08 -2.51
C PHE A 105 12.72 0.14 -3.56
N GLN A 106 12.78 1.27 -4.26
CA GLN A 106 13.88 1.56 -5.18
C GLN A 106 15.00 2.29 -4.43
N PRO A 107 16.17 1.65 -4.23
CA PRO A 107 17.32 2.33 -3.63
C PRO A 107 17.90 3.36 -4.58
N ALA A 108 18.53 4.39 -4.01
CA ALA A 108 19.30 5.35 -4.78
C ALA A 108 20.38 4.63 -5.60
N GLY A 109 20.35 4.82 -6.93
CA GLY A 109 21.33 4.24 -7.85
C GLY A 109 20.99 2.88 -8.45
N LEU A 110 19.90 2.22 -8.04
CA LEU A 110 19.41 1.01 -8.72
C LEU A 110 18.32 1.32 -9.74
N LYS A 111 18.29 0.56 -10.84
CA LYS A 111 17.27 0.68 -11.89
C LYS A 111 15.92 0.07 -11.48
N ASN A 112 15.94 -0.95 -10.62
CA ASN A 112 14.77 -1.73 -10.25
C ASN A 112 14.53 -1.72 -8.73
N PRO A 113 13.26 -1.70 -8.28
CA PRO A 113 12.91 -1.88 -6.86
C PRO A 113 13.28 -3.27 -6.33
N TYR A 114 13.62 -3.35 -5.05
CA TYR A 114 13.81 -4.62 -4.31
C TYR A 114 12.72 -4.77 -3.24
N ILE A 115 11.69 -5.56 -3.54
CA ILE A 115 10.52 -5.73 -2.67
C ILE A 115 10.80 -6.88 -1.68
N PRO A 116 10.82 -6.63 -0.36
CA PRO A 116 11.05 -7.67 0.63
C PRO A 116 9.82 -8.58 0.79
N GLU A 117 10.03 -9.87 1.07
CA GLU A 117 8.93 -10.84 1.29
C GLU A 117 7.92 -10.42 2.36
N SER A 118 8.38 -9.72 3.41
CA SER A 118 7.50 -9.21 4.46
C SER A 118 6.48 -8.19 3.96
N PHE A 119 6.74 -7.52 2.84
CA PHE A 119 5.79 -6.57 2.24
C PHE A 119 4.50 -7.27 1.80
N TRP A 120 4.60 -8.46 1.21
CA TRP A 120 3.45 -9.20 0.68
C TRP A 120 2.48 -9.67 1.76
N LYS A 121 2.90 -9.62 3.03
CA LYS A 121 2.06 -9.89 4.20
C LYS A 121 1.36 -8.64 4.76
N THR A 122 1.65 -7.46 4.22
CA THR A 122 1.03 -6.20 4.64
C THR A 122 -0.28 -5.97 3.86
N PRO A 123 -1.23 -5.18 4.39
CA PRO A 123 -2.45 -4.83 3.66
C PRO A 123 -2.18 -4.22 2.28
N LEU A 124 -1.17 -3.35 2.14
CA LEU A 124 -0.79 -2.80 0.84
C LEU A 124 -0.20 -3.86 -0.09
N GLY A 125 0.63 -4.77 0.43
CA GLY A 125 1.24 -5.83 -0.37
C GLY A 125 0.20 -6.79 -0.94
N VAL A 126 -0.72 -7.26 -0.10
CA VAL A 126 -1.85 -8.11 -0.53
C VAL A 126 -2.68 -7.41 -1.60
N ALA A 127 -2.95 -6.10 -1.45
CA ALA A 127 -3.69 -5.33 -2.46
C ALA A 127 -2.92 -5.20 -3.77
N CYS A 128 -1.58 -5.06 -3.72
CA CYS A 128 -0.72 -5.07 -4.89
C CYS A 128 -0.75 -6.44 -5.60
N SER A 129 -0.72 -7.55 -4.86
CA SER A 129 -0.83 -8.90 -5.42
C SER A 129 -2.15 -9.10 -6.17
N VAL A 130 -3.27 -8.63 -5.60
CA VAL A 130 -4.57 -8.66 -6.32
C VAL A 130 -4.51 -7.84 -7.61
N ALA A 131 -3.88 -6.67 -7.58
CA ALA A 131 -3.75 -5.80 -8.75
C ALA A 131 -2.81 -6.38 -9.84
N GLU A 132 -1.81 -7.17 -9.46
CA GLU A 132 -0.86 -7.82 -10.37
C GLU A 132 -1.42 -9.10 -10.99
N ASP A 133 -1.88 -10.00 -10.14
CA ASP A 133 -2.10 -11.40 -10.49
C ASP A 133 -3.57 -11.81 -10.38
N GLY A 134 -4.43 -10.90 -9.93
CA GLY A 134 -5.84 -11.16 -9.68
C GLY A 134 -6.11 -11.67 -8.26
N VAL A 135 -7.39 -11.78 -7.93
CA VAL A 135 -7.86 -12.14 -6.58
C VAL A 135 -7.43 -13.55 -6.16
N GLU A 136 -7.17 -14.43 -7.13
CA GLU A 136 -6.70 -15.79 -6.88
C GLU A 136 -5.33 -15.84 -6.20
N SER A 137 -4.50 -14.80 -6.39
CA SER A 137 -3.16 -14.73 -5.80
C SER A 137 -3.17 -14.68 -4.27
N VAL A 138 -4.29 -14.23 -3.67
CA VAL A 138 -4.38 -14.01 -2.22
C VAL A 138 -5.18 -15.09 -1.49
N TYR A 139 -5.60 -16.16 -2.17
CA TYR A 139 -6.28 -17.29 -1.52
C TYR A 139 -5.48 -17.88 -0.34
N PRO A 140 -4.16 -18.09 -0.42
CA PRO A 140 -3.38 -18.58 0.72
C PRO A 140 -3.43 -17.60 1.91
N VAL A 141 -3.39 -16.30 1.64
CA VAL A 141 -3.47 -15.26 2.69
C VAL A 141 -4.85 -15.26 3.35
N LEU A 142 -5.91 -15.44 2.57
CA LEU A 142 -7.28 -15.51 3.11
C LEU A 142 -7.49 -16.77 3.97
N ASP A 143 -6.86 -17.90 3.63
CA ASP A 143 -6.86 -19.09 4.48
C ASP A 143 -6.21 -18.80 5.84
N GLU A 144 -5.04 -18.14 5.87
CA GLU A 144 -4.38 -17.73 7.12
C GLU A 144 -5.27 -16.82 8.00
N VAL A 145 -6.03 -15.90 7.37
CA VAL A 145 -6.95 -15.01 8.10
C VAL A 145 -8.12 -15.77 8.71
N ILE A 146 -8.73 -16.70 7.98
CA ILE A 146 -9.84 -17.52 8.50
C ILE A 146 -9.35 -18.39 9.66
N GLU A 147 -8.16 -18.99 9.53
CA GLU A 147 -7.55 -19.76 10.61
C GLU A 147 -7.37 -18.90 11.86
N ALA A 148 -6.81 -17.69 11.73
CA ALA A 148 -6.66 -16.78 12.86
C ALA A 148 -8.00 -16.41 13.53
N GLU A 149 -9.04 -16.07 12.76
CA GLU A 149 -10.37 -15.75 13.28
C GLU A 149 -11.03 -16.92 14.03
N THR A 150 -10.80 -18.15 13.57
CA THR A 150 -11.32 -19.36 14.23
C THR A 150 -10.58 -19.69 15.53
N PHE A 151 -9.29 -19.39 15.63
CA PHE A 151 -8.54 -19.53 16.88
C PHE A 151 -8.91 -18.48 17.94
N GLU A 152 -9.26 -17.25 17.57
CA GLU A 152 -9.69 -16.21 18.51
C GLU A 152 -11.12 -16.40 19.04
N SER A 153 -11.91 -17.26 18.40
CA SER A 153 -13.30 -17.57 18.77
C SER A 153 -13.43 -18.73 19.77
N HIS A 154 -12.30 -19.29 20.25
CA HIS A 154 -12.19 -20.40 21.20
C HIS A 154 -11.46 -19.99 22.48
#